data_AF-A0A366LNX7-F1
#
_entry.id   AF-A0A366LNX7-F1
#
_cell.length_a   1.000
_cell.length_b   1.000
_cell.length_c   1.000
_cell.angle_alpha   90.00
_cell.angle_beta   90.00
_cell.angle_gamma   90.00
#
_symmetry.space_group_name_H-M   'P 1'
#
loop_
_entity.id
_entity.type
_entity.pdbx_description
1 polymer ?
#
loop_
_entity_poly.entity_id
_entity_poly.type
_entity_poly.pdbx_seq_one_letter_code
_entity_poly.pdbx_strand_id
1 'polypeptide(L)'
;MWSWPAAAGPVLALIAMAYTHLTPSVGVSPLSGLISDYALNDATRGTVLAGTLLLAMSCLWTTYGLAQTAPARSAATRVLLTFAALGLLLSAIFPTDPTPGVSSMGGEIHRWSSAVVFTGVPCAAWMLARGGARLRHLRVAAVWCTGLLAAFLAAHPGSFVSDMINGTAYYGLLQRVLLVTVMATLFLIAMAIPHLGERR
;
A
#
# COMPACT_ATOMS: atom_id res chain seq x y z
N MET A 1 -2.49 16.67 -16.58
CA MET A 1 -2.00 17.36 -15.37
C MET A 1 -2.05 16.49 -14.11
N TRP A 2 -2.98 15.53 -13.97
CA TRP A 2 -3.11 14.66 -12.78
C TRP A 2 -2.10 13.49 -12.70
N SER A 3 -1.39 13.17 -13.77
CA SER A 3 -0.49 12.01 -13.82
C SER A 3 0.78 12.18 -12.96
N TRP A 4 1.36 13.38 -12.93
CA TRP A 4 2.57 13.63 -12.13
C TRP A 4 2.34 13.54 -10.61
N PRO A 5 1.28 14.11 -9.99
CA PRO A 5 1.10 13.96 -8.54
C PRO A 5 0.67 12.53 -8.18
N ALA A 6 -0.09 11.87 -9.06
CA ALA A 6 -0.45 10.46 -8.91
C ALA A 6 0.78 9.54 -8.91
N ALA A 7 1.75 9.78 -9.80
CA ALA A 7 2.97 8.99 -9.90
C ALA A 7 4.06 9.39 -8.88
N ALA A 8 4.11 10.66 -8.46
CA ALA A 8 5.12 11.14 -7.50
C ALA A 8 4.90 10.58 -6.08
N GLY A 9 3.65 10.43 -5.64
CA GLY A 9 3.34 9.97 -4.29
C GLY A 9 3.99 8.63 -3.92
N PRO A 10 3.86 7.55 -4.73
CA PRO A 10 4.50 6.26 -4.45
C PRO A 10 6.03 6.33 -4.45
N VAL A 11 6.62 7.15 -5.31
CA VAL A 11 8.09 7.33 -5.37
C VAL A 11 8.59 8.05 -4.13
N LEU A 12 7.93 9.15 -3.73
CA LEU A 12 8.29 9.90 -2.52
C LEU A 12 8.03 9.09 -1.24
N ALA A 13 6.97 8.28 -1.22
CA ALA A 13 6.72 7.36 -0.11
C ALA A 13 7.77 6.25 -0.02
N LEU A 14 8.28 5.75 -1.15
CA LEU A 14 9.40 4.81 -1.18
C LEU A 14 10.69 5.45 -0.64
N ILE A 15 10.97 6.71 -1.02
CA ILE A 15 12.10 7.48 -0.47
C ILE A 15 11.94 7.68 1.04
N ALA A 16 10.74 8.03 1.50
CA ALA A 16 10.43 8.16 2.92
C ALA A 16 10.68 6.84 3.67
N MET A 17 10.22 5.71 3.13
CA MET A 17 10.46 4.38 3.70
C MET A 17 11.97 4.04 3.74
N ALA A 18 12.71 4.34 2.67
CA ALA A 18 14.16 4.13 2.64
C ALA A 18 14.88 4.99 3.68
N TYR A 19 14.47 6.26 3.84
CA TYR A 19 15.00 7.14 4.88
C TYR A 19 14.78 6.56 6.27
N THR A 20 13.56 6.12 6.61
CA THR A 20 13.28 5.55 7.94
C THR A 20 14.10 4.31 8.23
N HIS A 21 14.42 3.52 7.19
CA HIS A 21 15.28 2.35 7.29
C HIS A 21 16.75 2.66 7.58
N LEU A 22 17.24 3.77 7.05
CA LEU A 22 18.63 4.18 7.18
C LEU A 22 18.89 4.97 8.46
N THR A 23 17.84 5.37 9.19
CA THR A 23 17.95 6.06 10.48
C THR A 23 18.42 5.08 11.57
N PRO A 24 19.66 5.19 12.08
CA PRO A 24 20.24 4.17 12.96
C PRO A 24 19.56 4.06 14.33
N SER A 25 18.89 5.12 14.79
CA SER A 25 18.30 5.23 16.13
C SER A 25 16.95 4.51 16.31
N VAL A 26 16.43 3.84 15.27
CA VAL A 26 15.05 3.33 15.29
C VAL A 26 14.95 1.91 15.85
N GLY A 27 16.00 1.08 15.70
CA GLY A 27 16.04 -0.27 16.29
C GLY A 27 15.02 -1.27 15.75
N VAL A 28 14.27 -0.93 14.69
CA VAL A 28 13.27 -1.83 14.07
C VAL A 28 13.97 -2.83 13.16
N SER A 29 13.82 -4.12 13.47
CA SER A 29 14.32 -5.22 12.65
C SER A 29 13.69 -5.21 11.25
N PRO A 30 14.47 -5.24 10.16
CA PRO A 30 13.93 -5.35 8.80
C PRO A 30 13.25 -6.69 8.50
N LEU A 31 13.60 -7.75 9.23
CA LEU A 31 13.05 -9.09 9.02
C LEU A 31 11.75 -9.29 9.81
N SER A 32 11.72 -8.82 11.05
CA SER A 32 10.69 -9.17 12.03
C SER A 32 9.98 -7.97 12.64
N GLY A 33 10.35 -6.72 12.34
CA GLY A 33 9.57 -5.53 12.74
C GLY A 33 8.69 -5.06 11.59
N LEU A 34 7.54 -4.45 11.85
CA LEU A 34 6.68 -3.90 10.81
C LEU A 34 7.13 -2.49 10.40
N ILE A 35 6.68 -2.02 9.23
CA ILE A 35 6.88 -0.62 8.79
C ILE A 35 6.17 0.36 9.74
N SER A 36 5.02 -0.03 10.29
CA SER A 36 4.28 0.78 11.25
C SER A 36 5.04 1.01 12.55
N ASP A 37 5.99 0.13 12.92
CA ASP A 37 6.81 0.30 14.14
C ASP A 37 7.74 1.52 14.04
N TYR A 38 8.15 1.94 12.83
CA TYR A 38 8.91 3.19 12.65
C TYR A 38 8.10 4.43 13.04
N ALA A 39 6.75 4.36 13.05
CA ALA A 39 5.91 5.48 13.47
C ALA A 39 5.90 5.70 15.00
N LEU A 40 6.31 4.68 15.76
CA LEU A 40 6.37 4.75 17.23
C LEU A 40 7.60 5.55 17.70
N ASN A 41 8.65 5.61 16.89
CA ASN A 41 9.86 6.36 17.18
C ASN A 41 9.74 7.84 16.76
N ASP A 42 10.05 8.78 17.67
CA ASP A 42 9.94 10.23 17.42
C ASP A 42 10.79 10.70 16.23
N ALA A 43 11.96 10.08 15.98
CA ALA A 43 12.86 10.47 14.90
C ALA A 43 12.33 10.13 13.50
N THR A 44 11.41 9.15 13.40
CA THR A 44 10.86 8.68 12.11
C THR A 44 9.37 8.84 11.96
N ARG A 45 8.64 9.16 13.05
CA ARG A 45 7.18 9.36 13.04
C ARG A 45 6.73 10.32 11.94
N GLY A 46 7.38 11.48 11.84
CA GLY A 46 7.05 12.48 10.82
C GLY A 46 7.25 11.96 9.39
N THR A 47 8.32 11.20 9.15
CA THR A 47 8.61 10.64 7.82
C THR A 47 7.62 9.53 7.44
N VAL A 48 7.25 8.65 8.37
CA VAL A 48 6.23 7.62 8.12
C VAL A 48 4.87 8.26 7.82
N LEU A 49 4.48 9.29 8.60
CA LEU A 49 3.27 10.05 8.37
C LEU A 49 3.28 10.70 6.98
N ALA A 50 4.36 11.39 6.61
CA ALA A 50 4.49 12.01 5.30
C ALA A 50 4.38 11.00 4.15
N GLY A 51 5.08 9.85 4.25
CA GLY A 51 4.98 8.78 3.25
C GLY A 51 3.55 8.23 3.12
N THR A 52 2.86 8.04 4.24
CA THR A 52 1.47 7.55 4.26
C THR A 52 0.52 8.56 3.60
N LEU A 53 0.66 9.85 3.90
CA LEU A 53 -0.13 10.91 3.29
C LEU A 53 0.15 11.07 1.79
N LEU A 54 1.41 10.90 1.36
CA LEU A 54 1.79 10.92 -0.06
C LEU A 54 1.14 9.78 -0.84
N LEU A 55 1.03 8.58 -0.24
CA LEU A 55 0.27 7.48 -0.83
C LEU A 55 -1.23 7.77 -0.90
N ALA A 56 -1.79 8.36 0.15
CA ALA A 56 -3.21 8.73 0.16
C ALA A 56 -3.52 9.74 -0.96
N MET A 57 -2.67 10.75 -1.11
CA MET A 57 -2.76 11.73 -2.19
C MET A 57 -2.60 11.08 -3.57
N SER A 58 -1.70 10.11 -3.73
CA SER A 58 -1.56 9.37 -4.98
C SER A 58 -2.83 8.62 -5.35
N CYS A 59 -3.48 7.94 -4.39
CA CYS A 59 -4.78 7.29 -4.60
C CYS A 59 -5.83 8.30 -5.07
N LEU A 60 -5.95 9.46 -4.42
CA LEU A 60 -6.94 10.49 -4.76
C LEU A 60 -6.69 11.11 -6.15
N TRP A 61 -5.44 11.46 -6.47
CA TRP A 61 -5.08 12.00 -7.77
C TRP A 61 -5.27 10.98 -8.91
N THR A 62 -4.99 9.70 -8.63
CA THR A 62 -5.26 8.60 -9.56
C THR A 62 -6.76 8.45 -9.80
N THR A 63 -7.57 8.48 -8.73
CA THR A 63 -9.05 8.46 -8.82
C THR A 63 -9.58 9.62 -9.66
N TYR A 64 -9.09 10.84 -9.41
CA TYR A 64 -9.46 12.02 -10.17
C TYR A 64 -9.08 11.87 -11.66
N GLY A 65 -7.85 11.46 -11.96
CA GLY A 65 -7.39 11.26 -13.33
C GLY A 65 -8.21 10.22 -14.10
N LEU A 66 -8.59 9.12 -13.44
CA LEU A 66 -9.47 8.10 -14.01
C LEU A 66 -10.88 8.63 -14.29
N ALA A 67 -11.40 9.51 -13.43
CA ALA A 67 -12.72 10.15 -13.62
C ALA A 67 -12.73 11.05 -14.86
N GLN A 68 -11.62 11.76 -15.11
CA GLN A 68 -11.51 12.67 -16.26
C GLN A 68 -11.27 11.93 -17.59
N THR A 69 -10.64 10.76 -17.57
CA THR A 69 -10.19 10.06 -18.79
C THR A 69 -11.11 8.91 -19.21
N ALA A 70 -11.57 8.11 -18.26
CA ALA A 70 -12.33 6.89 -18.52
C ALA A 70 -13.42 6.66 -17.45
N PRO A 71 -14.35 7.59 -17.24
CA PRO A 71 -15.26 7.59 -16.09
C PRO A 71 -16.12 6.30 -15.99
N ALA A 72 -16.70 5.85 -17.09
CA ALA A 72 -17.54 4.65 -17.10
C ALA A 72 -16.73 3.36 -16.86
N ARG A 73 -15.54 3.25 -17.48
CA ARG A 73 -14.72 2.02 -17.41
C ARG A 73 -13.94 1.89 -16.11
N SER A 74 -13.70 3.00 -15.40
CA SER A 74 -12.86 3.03 -14.20
C SER A 74 -13.63 3.10 -12.88
N ALA A 75 -14.97 3.04 -12.89
CA ALA A 75 -15.80 3.24 -11.69
C ALA A 75 -15.38 2.36 -10.50
N ALA A 76 -15.21 1.05 -10.71
CA ALA A 76 -14.78 0.12 -9.66
C ALA A 76 -13.37 0.44 -9.14
N THR A 77 -12.41 0.71 -10.05
CA THR A 77 -11.04 1.11 -9.69
C THR A 77 -11.04 2.38 -8.85
N ARG A 78 -11.84 3.39 -9.22
CA ARG A 78 -11.97 4.65 -8.47
C ARG A 78 -12.49 4.43 -7.06
N VAL A 79 -13.55 3.64 -6.89
CA VAL A 79 -14.10 3.31 -5.56
C VAL A 79 -13.03 2.64 -4.69
N LEU A 80 -12.35 1.62 -5.21
CA LEU A 80 -11.31 0.90 -4.47
C LEU A 80 -10.14 1.80 -4.06
N LEU A 81 -9.70 2.71 -4.95
CA LEU A 81 -8.64 3.68 -4.64
C LEU A 81 -9.09 4.74 -3.64
N THR A 82 -10.36 5.17 -3.65
CA THR A 82 -10.91 6.05 -2.63
C THR A 82 -10.93 5.37 -1.26
N PHE A 83 -11.32 4.10 -1.18
CA PHE A 83 -11.25 3.34 0.07
C PHE A 83 -9.81 3.10 0.52
N ALA A 84 -8.87 2.87 -0.40
CA ALA A 84 -7.45 2.79 -0.07
C ALA A 84 -6.92 4.13 0.47
N ALA A 85 -7.32 5.26 -0.11
CA ALA A 85 -6.98 6.59 0.43
C ALA A 85 -7.55 6.79 1.84
N LEU A 86 -8.81 6.42 2.07
CA LEU A 86 -9.43 6.47 3.39
C LEU A 86 -8.70 5.58 4.40
N GLY A 87 -8.33 4.35 4.02
CA GLY A 87 -7.54 3.45 4.86
C GLY A 87 -6.17 4.04 5.22
N LEU A 88 -5.47 4.66 4.27
CA LEU A 88 -4.22 5.35 4.55
C LEU A 88 -4.41 6.51 5.53
N LEU A 89 -5.43 7.35 5.34
CA LEU A 89 -5.74 8.46 6.25
C LEU A 89 -6.10 7.96 7.66
N LEU A 90 -6.94 6.92 7.77
CA LEU A 90 -7.28 6.33 9.06
C LEU A 90 -6.05 5.72 9.73
N SER A 91 -5.19 5.01 8.99
CA SER A 91 -3.93 4.47 9.54
C SER A 91 -2.95 5.56 10.01
N ALA A 92 -3.02 6.75 9.42
CA ALA A 92 -2.21 7.90 9.81
C ALA A 92 -2.77 8.61 11.06
N ILE A 93 -4.09 8.67 11.20
CA ILE A 93 -4.78 9.30 12.35
C ILE A 93 -4.73 8.39 13.58
N PHE A 94 -4.94 7.09 13.39
CA PHE A 94 -4.98 6.10 14.44
C PHE A 94 -3.65 5.33 14.46
N PRO A 95 -2.77 5.58 15.44
CA PRO A 95 -1.46 4.95 15.50
C PRO A 95 -1.58 3.44 15.75
N THR A 96 -0.59 2.69 15.24
CA THR A 96 -0.45 1.27 15.58
C THR A 96 -0.11 1.11 17.06
N ASP A 97 -0.45 -0.05 17.61
CA ASP A 97 0.16 -0.51 18.86
C ASP A 97 1.57 -1.09 18.57
N PRO A 98 2.45 -1.17 19.57
CA PRO A 98 3.71 -1.89 19.46
C PRO A 98 3.50 -3.38 19.12
N THR A 99 4.26 -3.89 18.16
CA THR A 99 4.30 -5.32 17.83
C THR A 99 4.71 -6.19 19.05
N PRO A 100 4.28 -7.47 19.12
CA PRO A 100 3.51 -8.22 18.12
C PRO A 100 1.98 -8.13 18.27
N GLY A 101 1.47 -7.40 19.26
CA GLY A 101 0.06 -7.40 19.64
C GLY A 101 -0.71 -6.16 19.19
N VAL A 102 -2.03 -6.30 19.09
CA VAL A 102 -2.97 -5.18 19.05
C VAL A 102 -3.85 -5.29 20.28
N SER A 103 -3.95 -4.20 21.04
CA SER A 103 -4.60 -4.15 22.35
C SER A 103 -5.51 -2.94 22.49
N SER A 104 -5.29 -1.88 21.70
CA SER A 104 -6.08 -0.66 21.71
C SER A 104 -7.06 -0.60 20.52
N MET A 105 -8.13 0.19 20.69
CA MET A 105 -9.05 0.50 19.59
C MET A 105 -8.34 1.21 18.43
N GLY A 106 -7.35 2.06 18.73
CA GLY A 106 -6.55 2.75 17.71
C GLY A 106 -5.73 1.77 16.86
N GLY A 107 -5.07 0.82 17.52
CA GLY A 107 -4.32 -0.24 16.83
C GLY A 107 -5.21 -1.13 15.98
N GLU A 108 -6.44 -1.43 16.43
CA GLU A 108 -7.43 -2.15 15.61
C GLU A 108 -7.82 -1.36 14.36
N ILE A 109 -8.15 -0.06 14.52
CA ILE A 109 -8.46 0.81 13.37
C ILE A 109 -7.29 0.85 12.40
N HIS A 110 -6.05 1.01 12.89
CA HIS A 110 -4.85 0.99 12.07
C HIS A 110 -4.70 -0.31 11.27
N ARG A 111 -4.87 -1.46 11.93
CA ARG A 111 -4.73 -2.80 11.33
C ARG A 111 -5.76 -3.02 10.23
N TRP A 112 -7.03 -2.76 10.51
CA TRP A 112 -8.11 -2.95 9.52
C TRP A 112 -8.01 -1.94 8.37
N SER A 113 -7.59 -0.71 8.66
CA SER A 113 -7.35 0.30 7.63
C SER A 113 -6.21 -0.11 6.70
N SER A 114 -5.12 -0.67 7.24
CA SER A 114 -4.02 -1.23 6.45
C SER A 114 -4.46 -2.41 5.58
N ALA A 115 -5.32 -3.28 6.11
CA ALA A 115 -5.90 -4.39 5.34
C ALA A 115 -6.71 -3.89 4.13
N VAL A 116 -7.48 -2.80 4.29
CA VAL A 116 -8.20 -2.16 3.17
C VAL A 116 -7.22 -1.67 2.08
N VAL A 117 -6.06 -1.14 2.45
CA VAL A 117 -5.05 -0.69 1.48
C VAL A 117 -4.43 -1.86 0.74
N PHE A 118 -3.95 -2.87 1.47
CA PHE A 118 -3.27 -4.04 0.90
C PHE A 118 -4.19 -4.92 0.03
N THR A 119 -5.51 -4.81 0.19
CA THR A 119 -6.50 -5.50 -0.65
C THR A 119 -7.06 -4.59 -1.75
N GLY A 120 -7.37 -3.33 -1.43
CA GLY A 120 -8.01 -2.39 -2.34
C GLY A 120 -7.17 -2.06 -3.57
N VAL A 121 -5.87 -1.79 -3.38
CA VAL A 121 -4.96 -1.45 -4.49
C VAL A 121 -4.80 -2.59 -5.51
N PRO A 122 -4.47 -3.84 -5.13
CA PRO A 122 -4.40 -4.92 -6.11
C PRO A 122 -5.75 -5.23 -6.78
N CYS A 123 -6.86 -5.14 -6.04
CA CYS A 123 -8.19 -5.23 -6.65
C CYS A 123 -8.42 -4.12 -7.68
N ALA A 124 -8.01 -2.89 -7.39
CA ALA A 124 -8.14 -1.75 -8.30
C ALA A 124 -7.33 -1.97 -9.59
N ALA A 125 -6.09 -2.46 -9.46
CA ALA A 125 -5.23 -2.84 -10.57
C ALA A 125 -5.85 -3.96 -11.42
N TRP A 126 -6.36 -5.02 -10.79
CA TRP A 126 -7.03 -6.12 -11.46
C TRP A 126 -8.27 -5.66 -12.23
N MET A 127 -9.13 -4.84 -11.59
CA MET A 127 -10.32 -4.28 -12.22
C MET A 127 -9.97 -3.47 -13.47
N LEU A 128 -8.94 -2.63 -13.40
CA LEU A 128 -8.49 -1.82 -14.53
C LEU A 128 -7.88 -2.69 -15.65
N ALA A 129 -7.12 -3.73 -15.28
CA ALA A 129 -6.49 -4.67 -16.22
C ALA A 129 -7.47 -5.51 -17.05
N ARG A 130 -8.75 -5.57 -16.67
CA ARG A 130 -9.81 -6.19 -17.50
C ARG A 130 -10.09 -5.39 -18.78
N GLY A 131 -9.63 -4.14 -18.87
CA GLY A 131 -9.84 -3.25 -20.02
C GLY A 131 -9.10 -3.62 -21.31
N GLY A 132 -8.13 -4.56 -21.28
CA GLY A 132 -7.48 -5.10 -22.47
C GLY A 132 -6.01 -5.48 -22.29
N ALA A 133 -5.43 -6.13 -23.31
CA ALA A 133 -4.08 -6.73 -23.26
C ALA A 133 -2.93 -5.73 -22.98
N ARG A 134 -3.07 -4.45 -23.35
CA ARG A 134 -2.07 -3.40 -23.07
C ARG A 134 -1.84 -3.17 -21.57
N LEU A 135 -2.76 -3.63 -20.72
CA LEU A 135 -2.69 -3.51 -19.26
C LEU A 135 -2.25 -4.81 -18.56
N ARG A 136 -1.59 -5.73 -19.30
CA ARG A 136 -1.11 -7.02 -18.75
C ARG A 136 -0.20 -6.83 -17.53
N HIS A 137 0.62 -5.78 -17.52
CA HIS A 137 1.51 -5.46 -16.40
C HIS A 137 0.71 -5.20 -15.10
N LEU A 138 -0.45 -4.55 -15.16
CA LEU A 138 -1.33 -4.35 -14.00
C LEU A 138 -1.91 -5.68 -13.48
N ARG A 139 -2.22 -6.61 -14.38
CA ARG A 139 -2.66 -7.95 -13.99
C ARG A 139 -1.56 -8.71 -13.26
N VAL A 140 -0.34 -8.66 -13.78
CA VAL A 140 0.84 -9.27 -13.16
C VAL A 140 1.10 -8.65 -11.78
N ALA A 141 1.08 -7.32 -11.69
CA ALA A 141 1.25 -6.61 -10.42
C ALA A 141 0.18 -6.99 -9.38
N ALA A 142 -1.09 -7.07 -9.80
CA ALA A 142 -2.17 -7.52 -8.93
C ALA A 142 -1.95 -8.94 -8.39
N VAL A 143 -1.55 -9.89 -9.26
CA VAL A 143 -1.26 -11.28 -8.86
C VAL A 143 -0.10 -11.33 -7.86
N TRP A 144 0.98 -10.58 -8.10
CA TRP A 144 2.10 -10.50 -7.16
C TRP A 144 1.69 -9.93 -5.82
N CYS A 145 0.95 -8.82 -5.78
CA CYS A 145 0.41 -8.27 -4.54
C CYS A 145 -0.47 -9.27 -3.79
N THR A 146 -1.37 -9.98 -4.49
CA THR A 146 -2.23 -10.99 -3.86
C THR A 146 -1.42 -12.15 -3.29
N GLY A 147 -0.42 -12.65 -4.02
CA GLY A 147 0.47 -13.71 -3.54
C GLY A 147 1.30 -13.27 -2.32
N LEU A 148 1.86 -12.06 -2.36
CA LEU A 148 2.62 -11.48 -1.24
C LEU A 148 1.74 -11.22 -0.02
N LEU A 149 0.49 -10.77 -0.22
CA LEU A 149 -0.47 -10.61 0.85
C LEU A 149 -0.81 -11.96 1.49
N ALA A 150 -1.05 -12.99 0.69
CA ALA A 150 -1.29 -14.34 1.20
C ALA A 150 -0.08 -14.87 1.99
N ALA A 151 1.14 -14.66 1.49
CA ALA A 151 2.36 -15.03 2.19
C ALA A 151 2.53 -14.25 3.51
N PHE A 152 2.27 -12.94 3.50
CA PHE A 152 2.31 -12.10 4.70
C PHE A 152 1.31 -12.57 5.76
N LEU A 153 0.07 -12.87 5.36
CA LEU A 153 -0.96 -13.40 6.26
C LEU A 153 -0.61 -14.80 6.78
N ALA A 154 -0.02 -15.66 5.94
CA ALA A 154 0.48 -16.96 6.36
C ALA A 154 1.58 -16.83 7.43
N ALA A 155 2.50 -15.87 7.27
CA ALA A 155 3.59 -15.61 8.20
C ALA A 155 3.19 -14.83 9.46
N HIS A 156 2.01 -14.19 9.47
CA HIS A 156 1.56 -13.33 10.57
C HIS A 156 1.55 -14.05 11.93
N PRO A 157 2.04 -13.43 13.02
CA PRO A 157 1.93 -13.99 14.37
C PRO A 157 0.46 -14.24 14.75
N GLY A 158 0.07 -15.51 14.95
CA GLY A 158 -1.32 -15.91 15.19
C GLY A 158 -2.02 -16.57 14.00
N SER A 159 -1.37 -16.66 12.85
CA SER A 159 -1.79 -17.56 11.77
C SER A 159 -1.48 -19.02 12.13
N PHE A 160 -2.39 -19.94 11.83
CA PHE A 160 -2.24 -21.37 12.15
C PHE A 160 -1.10 -22.06 11.38
N VAL A 161 -0.57 -21.43 10.33
CA VAL A 161 0.59 -21.94 9.57
C VAL A 161 1.91 -21.24 9.93
N SER A 162 1.87 -20.15 10.71
CA SER A 162 3.06 -19.31 10.94
C SER A 162 4.20 -20.10 11.60
N ASP A 163 3.88 -20.87 12.65
CA ASP A 163 4.88 -21.68 13.37
C ASP A 163 5.48 -22.77 12.47
N MET A 164 4.68 -23.36 11.57
CA MET A 164 5.13 -24.41 10.64
C MET A 164 6.16 -23.89 9.63
N ILE A 165 6.10 -22.61 9.29
CA ILE A 165 6.98 -21.97 8.30
C ILE A 165 8.00 -21.02 8.93
N ASN A 166 8.06 -20.94 10.27
CA ASN A 166 8.87 -19.95 11.00
C ASN A 166 8.56 -18.49 10.56
N GLY A 167 7.29 -18.19 10.34
CA GLY A 167 6.82 -16.93 9.72
C GLY A 167 7.21 -15.68 10.50
N THR A 168 7.23 -15.76 11.83
CA THR A 168 7.61 -14.65 12.72
C THR A 168 9.06 -14.18 12.52
N ALA A 169 9.93 -15.01 11.95
CA ALA A 169 11.30 -14.64 11.64
C ALA A 169 11.43 -13.69 10.44
N TYR A 170 10.43 -13.63 9.54
CA TYR A 170 10.51 -12.86 8.28
C TYR A 170 9.21 -12.13 7.88
N TYR A 171 8.18 -12.10 8.74
CA TYR A 171 6.90 -11.44 8.42
C TYR A 171 7.05 -9.93 8.14
N GLY A 172 8.00 -9.25 8.80
CA GLY A 172 8.32 -7.85 8.53
C GLY A 172 8.91 -7.65 7.13
N LEU A 173 9.77 -8.56 6.67
CA LEU A 173 10.30 -8.54 5.32
C LEU A 173 9.16 -8.69 4.29
N LEU A 174 8.25 -9.63 4.51
CA LEU A 174 7.09 -9.83 3.63
C LEU A 174 6.21 -8.58 3.55
N GLN A 175 5.95 -7.91 4.68
CA GLN A 175 5.20 -6.65 4.67
C GLN A 175 5.88 -5.58 3.81
N ARG A 176 7.22 -5.47 3.88
CA ARG A 176 7.98 -4.49 3.10
C ARG A 176 7.92 -4.77 1.61
N VAL A 177 8.14 -6.02 1.22
CA VAL A 177 8.06 -6.43 -0.19
C VAL A 177 6.64 -6.21 -0.71
N LEU A 178 5.62 -6.55 0.09
CA LEU A 178 4.21 -6.26 -0.22
C LEU A 178 3.97 -4.75 -0.39
N LEU A 179 4.42 -3.91 0.54
CA LEU A 179 4.23 -2.46 0.49
C LEU A 179 4.92 -1.84 -0.74
N VAL A 180 6.16 -2.23 -1.02
CA VAL A 180 6.89 -1.81 -2.24
C VAL A 180 6.12 -2.23 -3.50
N THR A 181 5.57 -3.44 -3.52
CA THR A 181 4.79 -3.92 -4.67
C THR A 181 3.47 -3.15 -4.81
N VAL A 182 2.83 -2.76 -3.70
CA VAL A 182 1.65 -1.88 -3.70
C VAL A 182 1.99 -0.48 -4.21
N MET A 183 3.12 0.11 -3.79
CA MET A 183 3.61 1.39 -4.29
C MET A 183 3.86 1.32 -5.80
N ALA A 184 4.56 0.29 -6.28
CA ALA A 184 4.81 0.06 -7.69
C ALA A 184 3.50 -0.13 -8.47
N THR A 185 2.53 -0.86 -7.91
CA THR A 185 1.20 -1.05 -8.52
C THR A 185 0.47 0.27 -8.67
N LEU A 186 0.47 1.11 -7.63
CA LEU A 186 -0.18 2.42 -7.67
C LEU A 186 0.48 3.35 -8.70
N PHE A 187 1.82 3.32 -8.78
CA PHE A 187 2.57 4.01 -9.83
C PHE A 187 2.17 3.53 -11.24
N LEU A 188 2.08 2.21 -11.46
CA LEU A 188 1.67 1.66 -12.76
C LEU A 188 0.24 2.04 -13.13
N ILE A 189 -0.69 2.07 -12.17
CA ILE A 189 -2.06 2.55 -12.43
C ILE A 189 -2.02 4.01 -12.87
N ALA A 190 -1.27 4.88 -12.18
CA ALA A 190 -1.14 6.29 -12.52
C ALA A 190 -0.56 6.49 -13.93
N MET A 191 0.46 5.71 -14.30
CA MET A 191 1.08 5.76 -15.62
C MET A 191 0.19 5.20 -16.74
N ALA A 192 -0.76 4.33 -16.42
CA ALA A 192 -1.70 3.79 -17.41
C ALA A 192 -2.78 4.81 -17.83
N ILE A 193 -3.08 5.83 -17.00
CA ILE A 193 -4.20 6.75 -17.22
C ILE A 193 -4.19 7.42 -18.61
N PRO A 194 -3.09 8.02 -19.10
CA PRO A 194 -3.07 8.67 -20.41
C PRO A 194 -3.47 7.75 -21.55
N HIS A 195 -3.08 6.46 -21.48
CA HIS A 195 -3.35 5.46 -22.51
C HIS A 195 -4.79 4.94 -22.52
N LEU A 196 -5.61 5.31 -21.52
CA LEU A 196 -7.03 4.94 -21.47
C LEU A 196 -7.91 5.86 -22.33
N GLY A 197 -7.44 7.09 -22.59
CA GLY A 197 -8.19 8.12 -23.32
C GLY A 197 -8.10 8.02 -24.85
N GLU A 198 -7.09 7.33 -25.39
CA GLU A 198 -6.82 7.21 -26.84
C GLU A 198 -7.81 6.29 -27.60
N ARG A 199 -8.86 5.79 -26.94
CA ARG A 199 -9.90 4.93 -27.56
C ARG A 199 -11.23 5.68 -27.74
N ARG A 200 -11.22 6.82 -28.42
CA ARG A 200 -12.43 7.41 -29.01
C ARG A 200 -12.45 7.15 -30.51
#